data_AF-A0A922FJ12-F1
#
_entry.id   AF-A0A922FJ12-F1
#
_cell.length_a   1.000
_cell.length_b   1.000
_cell.length_c   1.000
_cell.angle_alpha   90.00
_cell.angle_beta   90.00
_cell.angle_gamma   90.00
#
_symmetry.space_group_name_H-M   'P 1'
#
loop_
_entity.id
_entity.type
_entity.pdbx_description
1 polymer ?
#
loop_
_entity_poly.entity_id
_entity_poly.type
_entity_poly.pdbx_seq_one_letter_code
_entity_poly.pdbx_strand_id
1 'polypeptide(L)'
;MGFFREVGIDSKLFTLVKEGAQLRIIERSWKRQQELLVKQNILQWVCKALESCLSREKDEFYSSIREGSSSYLAQKCYNSRGRFLEVAEYKEGGGRRLIIFPEGDGGKGWKRLKEALGELLKEEKT
;
A
#
# COMPACT_ATOMS: atom_id res chain seq x y z
N MET A 1 -16.88 14.67 -5.65
CA MET A 1 -16.01 15.17 -4.56
C MET A 1 -14.84 14.20 -4.48
N GLY A 2 -13.60 14.68 -4.34
CA GLY A 2 -12.42 13.81 -4.26
C GLY A 2 -12.22 13.28 -2.83
N PHE A 3 -11.64 12.10 -2.68
CA PHE A 3 -11.26 11.56 -1.37
C PHE A 3 -9.83 11.97 -1.03
N PHE A 4 -9.60 12.36 0.22
CA PHE A 4 -8.29 12.66 0.77
C PHE A 4 -8.18 12.11 2.20
N ARG A 5 -7.12 11.35 2.48
CA ARG A 5 -6.84 10.83 3.82
C ARG A 5 -5.34 10.76 4.09
N GLU A 6 -4.94 11.14 5.30
CA GLU A 6 -3.57 10.96 5.76
C GLU A 6 -3.49 9.91 6.87
N VAL A 7 -2.45 9.09 6.82
CA VAL A 7 -2.18 8.04 7.80
C VAL A 7 -0.71 8.12 8.21
N GLY A 8 -0.44 8.59 9.43
CA GLY A 8 0.91 8.56 10.02
C GLY A 8 1.20 7.23 10.71
N ILE A 9 2.31 6.57 10.35
CA ILE A 9 2.78 5.31 10.95
C ILE A 9 4.28 5.42 11.14
N ASP A 10 4.72 5.22 12.39
CA ASP A 10 6.11 5.43 12.80
C ASP A 10 6.62 6.80 12.29
N SER A 11 7.74 6.83 11.56
CA SER A 11 8.30 8.04 10.94
C SER A 11 7.86 8.27 9.49
N LYS A 12 6.75 7.68 9.05
CA LYS A 12 6.20 7.82 7.68
C LYS A 12 4.80 8.43 7.70
N LEU A 13 4.51 9.24 6.69
CA LEU A 13 3.19 9.78 6.41
C LEU A 13 2.72 9.24 5.06
N PHE A 14 1.54 8.63 5.04
CA PHE A 14 0.88 8.19 3.82
C PHE A 14 -0.26 9.15 3.48
N THR A 15 -0.28 9.66 2.26
CA THR A 15 -1.38 10.46 1.72
C THR A 15 -2.11 9.64 0.67
N LEU A 16 -3.40 9.41 0.89
CA LEU A 16 -4.29 8.63 0.03
C LEU A 16 -5.24 9.59 -0.67
N VAL A 17 -5.27 9.56 -2.00
CA VAL A 17 -6.07 10.48 -2.81
C VAL A 17 -6.86 9.70 -3.86
N LYS A 18 -8.15 10.04 -4.02
CA LYS A 18 -8.98 9.61 -5.16
C LYS A 18 -9.38 10.81 -5.99
N GLU A 19 -8.97 10.81 -7.26
CA GLU A 19 -9.31 11.81 -8.26
C GLU A 19 -9.96 11.11 -9.45
N GLY A 20 -11.30 11.10 -9.48
CA GLY A 20 -12.05 10.35 -10.49
C GLY A 20 -11.75 8.85 -10.41
N ALA A 21 -11.26 8.27 -11.52
CA ALA A 21 -10.88 6.86 -11.61
C ALA A 21 -9.45 6.56 -11.10
N GLN A 22 -8.67 7.60 -10.77
CA GLN A 22 -7.28 7.45 -10.36
C GLN A 22 -7.16 7.39 -8.84
N LEU A 23 -6.42 6.40 -8.34
CA LEU A 23 -6.15 6.20 -6.92
C LEU A 23 -4.65 6.37 -6.68
N ARG A 24 -4.29 7.23 -5.73
CA ARG A 24 -2.90 7.59 -5.44
C ARG A 24 -2.56 7.26 -4.01
N ILE A 25 -1.43 6.57 -3.83
CA ILE A 25 -0.81 6.31 -2.54
C ILE A 25 0.54 7.01 -2.54
N ILE A 26 0.69 8.05 -1.72
CA ILE A 26 1.93 8.80 -1.59
C ILE A 26 2.55 8.42 -0.24
N GLU A 27 3.77 7.88 -0.27
CA GLU A 27 4.59 7.68 0.93
C GLU A 27 5.57 8.84 1.07
N ARG A 28 5.53 9.52 2.20
CA ARG A 28 6.54 10.49 2.62
C ARG A 28 7.28 9.97 3.84
N SER A 29 8.60 9.92 3.73
CA SER A 29 9.53 9.63 4.83
C SER A 29 10.58 10.74 4.90
N TRP A 30 11.42 10.72 5.94
CA TRP A 30 12.48 11.73 6.09
C TRP A 30 13.40 11.84 4.87
N LYS A 31 13.76 10.72 4.24
CA LYS A 31 14.75 10.70 3.14
C LYS A 31 14.15 10.50 1.75
N ARG A 32 12.87 10.14 1.65
CA ARG A 32 12.28 9.67 0.40
C ARG A 32 10.79 10.01 0.36
N GLN A 33 10.35 10.51 -0.79
CA GLN A 33 8.94 10.58 -1.17
C GLN A 33 8.73 9.70 -2.40
N GLN A 34 7.71 8.85 -2.39
CA GLN A 34 7.34 7.98 -3.51
C GLN A 34 5.83 7.99 -3.67
N GLU A 35 5.36 7.67 -4.87
CA GLU A 35 3.93 7.55 -5.12
C GLU A 35 3.62 6.39 -6.05
N LEU A 36 2.52 5.69 -5.76
CA LEU A 36 1.91 4.71 -6.64
C LEU A 36 0.57 5.27 -7.13
N LEU A 37 0.43 5.35 -8.47
CA LEU A 37 -0.82 5.63 -9.14
C LEU A 37 -1.39 4.30 -9.62
N VAL A 38 -2.52 3.89 -9.06
CA VAL A 38 -3.07 2.54 -9.25
C VAL A 38 -4.54 2.58 -9.61
N LYS A 39 -5.00 1.49 -10.22
CA LYS A 39 -6.43 1.23 -10.43
C LYS A 39 -7.04 0.53 -9.21
N GLN A 40 -8.36 0.48 -9.18
CA GLN A 40 -9.14 -0.07 -8.07
C GLN A 40 -8.78 -1.53 -7.76
N ASN A 41 -8.54 -2.36 -8.78
CA ASN A 41 -8.18 -3.77 -8.61
C ASN A 41 -6.83 -3.96 -7.92
N ILE A 42 -5.83 -3.13 -8.26
CA ILE A 42 -4.53 -3.11 -7.58
C ILE A 42 -4.69 -2.68 -6.12
N LEU A 43 -5.51 -1.65 -5.85
CA LEU A 43 -5.78 -1.20 -4.49
C LEU A 43 -6.48 -2.28 -3.65
N GLN A 44 -7.45 -3.00 -4.22
CA GLN A 44 -8.10 -4.15 -3.57
C GLN A 44 -7.10 -5.27 -3.26
N TRP A 45 -6.16 -5.53 -4.18
CA TRP A 45 -5.08 -6.50 -3.96
C TRP A 45 -4.14 -6.06 -2.82
N VAL A 46 -3.79 -4.77 -2.71
CA VAL A 46 -3.01 -4.23 -1.57
C VAL A 46 -3.78 -4.41 -0.25
N CYS A 47 -5.09 -4.17 -0.21
CA CYS A 47 -5.90 -4.41 0.98
C CYS A 47 -5.88 -5.88 1.42
N LYS A 48 -5.94 -6.82 0.47
CA LYS A 48 -5.81 -8.26 0.75
C LYS A 48 -4.41 -8.61 1.26
N ALA A 49 -3.36 -8.00 0.71
CA ALA A 49 -2.00 -8.18 1.20
C ALA A 49 -1.82 -7.72 2.66
N LEU A 50 -2.38 -6.56 3.02
CA LEU A 50 -2.39 -6.09 4.41
C LEU A 50 -3.18 -7.02 5.33
N GLU A 51 -4.31 -7.55 4.87
CA GLU A 51 -5.10 -8.54 5.61
C GLU A 51 -4.32 -9.84 5.86
N SER A 52 -3.63 -10.35 4.84
CA SER A 52 -2.74 -11.51 5.00
C SER A 52 -1.58 -11.23 5.97
N CYS A 53 -1.05 -10.01 5.97
CA CYS A 53 0.01 -9.62 6.93
C CYS A 53 -0.49 -9.57 8.38
N LEU A 54 -1.75 -9.19 8.59
CA LEU A 54 -2.42 -9.16 9.90
C LEU A 54 -2.81 -10.56 10.40
N SER A 55 -3.00 -11.53 9.50
CA SER A 55 -3.20 -12.92 9.87
C SER A 55 -1.96 -13.48 10.58
N ARG A 56 -2.16 -14.20 11.69
CA ARG A 56 -1.08 -14.87 12.43
C ARG A 56 -0.73 -16.24 11.85
N GLU A 57 -1.37 -16.65 10.76
CA GLU A 57 -1.22 -18.01 10.22
C GLU A 57 0.14 -18.24 9.56
N LYS A 58 0.78 -17.20 9.02
CA LYS A 58 2.09 -17.29 8.36
C LYS A 58 2.95 -16.05 8.65
N ASP A 59 4.20 -16.29 9.05
CA ASP A 59 5.19 -15.21 9.21
C ASP A 59 5.64 -14.65 7.86
N GLU A 60 5.61 -15.46 6.81
CA GLU A 60 5.97 -15.08 5.45
C GLU A 60 4.71 -14.79 4.59
N PHE A 61 4.78 -13.74 3.78
CA PHE A 61 3.74 -13.42 2.80
C PHE A 61 4.37 -12.88 1.52
N TYR A 62 3.86 -13.37 0.38
CA TYR A 62 4.24 -12.95 -0.96
C TYR A 62 3.02 -13.05 -1.88
N SER A 63 2.81 -12.04 -2.72
CA SER A 63 1.82 -12.06 -3.79
C SER A 63 2.28 -11.18 -4.96
N SER A 64 1.81 -11.50 -6.16
CA SER A 64 2.05 -10.67 -7.34
C SER A 64 0.80 -10.61 -8.21
N ILE A 65 0.63 -9.49 -8.91
CA ILE A 65 -0.47 -9.26 -9.85
C ILE A 65 0.04 -8.45 -11.05
N ARG A 66 -0.50 -8.72 -12.24
CA ARG A 66 -0.18 -7.96 -13.45
C ARG A 66 -1.38 -7.09 -13.84
N GLU A 67 -1.11 -5.85 -14.21
CA GLU A 67 -2.09 -4.90 -14.72
C GLU A 67 -1.50 -4.20 -15.96
N GLY A 68 -1.99 -4.58 -17.14
CA GLY A 68 -1.45 -4.10 -18.42
C GLY A 68 0.05 -4.38 -18.58
N SER A 69 0.82 -3.32 -18.84
CA SER A 69 2.28 -3.33 -18.99
C SER A 69 3.04 -3.25 -17.66
N SER A 70 2.35 -3.30 -16.52
CA SER A 70 2.98 -3.22 -15.19
C SER A 70 2.73 -4.48 -14.38
N SER A 71 3.75 -4.92 -13.66
CA SER A 71 3.67 -6.01 -12.68
C SER A 71 3.85 -5.44 -11.28
N TYR A 72 3.07 -5.94 -10.34
CA TYR A 72 3.10 -5.51 -8.94
C TYR A 72 3.50 -6.67 -8.05
N LEU A 73 4.26 -6.36 -7.01
CA LEU A 73 4.74 -7.30 -6.01
C LEU A 73 4.40 -6.81 -4.61
N ALA A 74 3.86 -7.68 -3.77
CA ALA A 74 3.64 -7.42 -2.36
C ALA A 74 4.35 -8.50 -1.54
N GLN A 75 5.25 -8.10 -0.64
CA GLN A 75 6.03 -9.03 0.18
C GLN A 75 6.16 -8.53 1.61
N LYS A 76 5.83 -9.39 2.58
CA LYS A 76 6.10 -9.14 4.00
C LYS A 76 7.57 -9.41 4.27
N CYS A 77 8.23 -8.41 4.82
CA CYS A 77 9.66 -8.39 5.09
C CYS A 77 9.90 -8.01 6.55
N TYR A 78 11.12 -8.25 7.04
CA TYR A 78 11.58 -7.81 8.35
C TYR A 78 13.02 -7.33 8.28
N ASN A 79 13.37 -6.37 9.13
CA ASN A 79 14.74 -5.95 9.35
C ASN A 79 14.94 -5.55 10.82
N SER A 80 16.10 -4.98 11.17
CA SER A 80 16.41 -4.55 12.54
C SER A 80 15.47 -3.46 13.10
N ARG A 81 14.62 -2.85 12.27
CA ARG A 81 13.60 -1.85 12.65
C ARG A 81 12.19 -2.42 12.74
N GLY A 82 12.01 -3.73 12.52
CA GLY A 82 10.72 -4.41 12.61
C GLY A 82 10.21 -4.94 11.26
N ARG A 83 8.94 -5.36 11.25
CA ARG A 83 8.27 -5.91 10.07
C ARG A 83 7.64 -4.80 9.21
N PHE A 84 7.57 -5.05 7.92
CA PHE A 84 6.95 -4.15 6.96
C PHE A 84 6.42 -4.92 5.76
N LEU A 85 5.45 -4.35 5.06
CA LEU A 85 4.98 -4.83 3.77
C LEU A 85 5.59 -3.96 2.68
N GLU A 86 6.41 -4.56 1.82
CA GLU A 86 6.91 -3.95 0.60
C GLU A 86 5.87 -4.10 -0.51
N VAL A 87 5.52 -3.00 -1.19
CA VAL A 87 4.72 -3.00 -2.42
C VAL A 87 5.49 -2.32 -3.54
N ALA A 88 5.83 -3.08 -4.57
CA ALA A 88 6.60 -2.61 -5.71
C ALA A 88 5.78 -2.63 -7.00
N GLU A 89 5.94 -1.61 -7.84
CA GLU A 89 5.51 -1.57 -9.24
C GLU A 89 6.73 -1.73 -10.13
N TYR A 90 6.63 -2.60 -11.13
CA TYR A 90 7.61 -2.81 -12.20
C TYR A 90 6.93 -2.51 -13.54
N LYS A 91 7.37 -1.45 -14.22
CA LYS A 91 6.86 -1.06 -15.53
C LYS A 91 7.68 -1.72 -16.63
N GLU A 92 7.01 -2.10 -17.70
CA GLU A 92 7.65 -2.37 -18.99
C GLU A 92 8.50 -1.16 -19.39
N GLY A 93 9.79 -1.38 -19.69
CA GLY A 93 10.78 -0.31 -19.86
C GLY A 93 11.65 0.00 -18.63
N GLY A 94 11.53 -0.79 -17.55
CA GLY A 94 12.51 -0.80 -16.45
C GLY A 94 12.23 0.17 -15.30
N GLY A 95 11.13 0.93 -15.36
CA GLY A 95 10.71 1.79 -14.25
C GLY A 95 10.30 0.97 -13.02
N ARG A 96 10.83 1.32 -11.84
CA ARG A 96 10.45 0.69 -10.57
C ARG A 96 9.98 1.74 -9.57
N ARG A 97 8.82 1.52 -8.96
CA ARG A 97 8.35 2.31 -7.80
C ARG A 97 8.16 1.40 -6.60
N LEU A 98 8.39 1.95 -5.41
CA LEU A 98 8.36 1.18 -4.16
C LEU A 98 7.70 1.97 -3.05
N ILE A 99 6.75 1.33 -2.37
CA ILE A 99 6.13 1.80 -1.13
C ILE A 99 6.39 0.77 -0.05
N ILE A 100 6.72 1.24 1.15
CA ILE A 100 6.99 0.40 2.32
C ILE A 100 5.99 0.79 3.39
N PHE A 101 5.08 -0.13 3.71
CA PHE A 101 4.09 -0.01 4.78
C PHE A 101 4.62 -0.65 6.08
N PRO A 102 5.07 0.13 7.07
CA PRO A 102 5.51 -0.41 8.35
C PRO A 102 4.37 -1.12 9.07
N GLU A 103 4.70 -2.16 9.82
CA GLU A 103 3.74 -2.83 10.69
C GLU A 103 3.13 -1.85 11.72
N GLY A 104 3.95 -0.93 12.22
CA GLY A 104 3.64 -0.13 13.42
C GLY A 104 3.57 -1.00 14.68
N ASP A 105 3.05 -0.42 15.75
CA ASP A 105 2.91 -1.10 17.04
C ASP A 105 1.94 -2.30 16.96
N GLY A 106 2.47 -3.52 16.95
CA GLY A 106 1.70 -4.77 16.98
C GLY A 106 0.72 -4.96 15.82
N GLY A 107 1.03 -4.43 14.63
CA GLY A 107 0.16 -4.50 13.44
C GLY A 107 -0.83 -3.35 13.30
N LYS A 108 -0.86 -2.38 14.24
CA LYS A 108 -1.76 -1.22 14.17
C LYS A 108 -1.54 -0.37 12.92
N GLY A 109 -0.32 -0.29 12.41
CA GLY A 109 -0.01 0.42 11.16
C GLY A 109 -0.71 -0.21 9.96
N TRP A 110 -0.56 -1.54 9.79
CA TRP A 110 -1.25 -2.26 8.73
C TRP A 110 -2.78 -2.18 8.85
N LYS A 111 -3.32 -2.27 10.07
CA LYS A 111 -4.76 -2.12 10.31
C LYS A 111 -5.28 -0.75 9.86
N ARG A 112 -4.62 0.33 10.29
CA ARG A 112 -5.00 1.71 9.92
C ARG A 112 -4.90 1.95 8.41
N LEU A 113 -3.87 1.42 7.76
CA LEU A 113 -3.74 1.49 6.30
C LEU A 113 -4.87 0.71 5.60
N LYS A 114 -5.16 -0.51 6.02
CA LYS A 114 -6.25 -1.33 5.45
C LYS A 114 -7.59 -0.60 5.56
N GLU A 115 -7.88 0.00 6.71
CA GLU A 115 -9.10 0.78 6.94
C GLU A 115 -9.18 1.99 6.00
N ALA A 116 -8.11 2.80 5.93
CA ALA A 116 -8.07 3.99 5.09
C ALA A 116 -8.13 3.68 3.57
N LEU A 117 -7.45 2.62 3.11
CA LEU A 117 -7.54 2.15 1.72
C LEU A 117 -8.92 1.54 1.44
N GLY A 118 -9.57 0.94 2.44
CA GLY A 118 -10.94 0.44 2.33
C GLY A 118 -11.97 1.56 2.21
N GLU A 119 -11.79 2.69 2.90
CA GLU A 119 -12.61 3.90 2.74
C GLU A 119 -12.47 4.47 1.32
N LEU A 120 -11.22 4.57 0.84
CA LEU A 120 -10.88 5.02 -0.52
C LEU A 120 -11.59 4.19 -1.61
N LEU A 121 -11.78 2.88 -1.39
CA LEU A 121 -12.49 1.96 -2.29
C LEU A 121 -14.03 2.11 -2.25
N LYS A 122 -14.61 2.59 -1.15
CA LYS A 122 -16.08 2.67 -0.96
C LYS A 122 -16.72 3.89 -1.63
N GLU A 123 -15.95 4.96 -1.85
CA GLU A 123 -16.36 6.20 -2.53
C GLU A 123 -16.66 6.03 -4.04
N GLU A 124 -17.10 4.85 -4.48
CA GLU A 124 -17.49 4.55 -5.87
C GLU A 124 -18.97 4.22 -5.99
N LYS A 125 -19.72 4.22 -4.88
CA LYS A 125 -21.14 3.84 -4.83
C LYS A 125 -22.09 5.03 -4.68
N THR A 126 -21.74 6.21 -5.18
CA THR A 126 -22.66 7.37 -5.17
C THR A 126 -22.72 8.01 -6.54
#